data_AF-A0A7X2XE87-F1
#
_entry.id   AF-A0A7X2XE87-F1
#
_cell.length_a   1.000
_cell.length_b   1.000
_cell.length_c   1.000
_cell.angle_alpha   90.00
_cell.angle_beta   90.00
_cell.angle_gamma   90.00
#
_symmetry.space_group_name_H-M   'P 1'
#
loop_
_entity.id
_entity.type
_entity.pdbx_description
1 polymer ?
#
loop_
_entity_poly.entity_id
_entity_poly.type
_entity_poly.pdbx_seq_one_letter_code
_entity_poly.pdbx_strand_id
1 'polypeptide(L)'
;MPDEIGDVKVADEVISIVAGLAAQEVNGVIGMSGSFAEGLNEFLGKKSFAKGVRITVDGHVVTAAVYVNVEYGSCIPEIALEIQEKVKEAIENMTGYEVKFVDVHIQGVARRPKSELEESLEKMDAAHENFFGEE
;
A
#
# COMPACT_ATOMS: atom_id res chain seq x y z
N MET A 1 3.69 -33.45 32.64
CA MET A 1 2.74 -32.42 32.15
C MET A 1 3.34 -31.91 30.87
N PRO A 2 2.73 -32.09 29.70
CA PRO A 2 3.27 -31.47 28.49
C PRO A 2 3.03 -29.97 28.60
N ASP A 3 4.07 -29.18 28.31
CA ASP A 3 4.05 -27.73 28.30
C ASP A 3 2.84 -27.21 27.50
N GLU A 4 1.96 -26.44 28.15
CA GLU A 4 0.92 -25.67 27.48
C GLU A 4 1.61 -24.64 26.59
N ILE A 5 1.82 -24.98 25.32
CA ILE A 5 2.24 -24.04 24.29
C ILE A 5 1.10 -23.03 24.17
N GLY A 6 1.34 -21.81 24.65
CA GLY A 6 0.38 -20.73 24.57
C GLY A 6 -0.07 -20.48 23.13
N ASP A 7 -1.37 -20.25 22.96
CA ASP A 7 -1.97 -19.93 21.66
C ASP A 7 -1.68 -18.47 21.30
N VAL A 8 -0.79 -18.24 20.33
CA VAL A 8 -0.46 -16.89 19.84
C VAL A 8 -1.51 -16.47 18.82
N LYS A 9 -2.56 -15.80 19.28
CA LYS A 9 -3.56 -15.20 18.40
C LYS A 9 -3.08 -13.85 17.91
N VAL A 10 -2.72 -13.78 16.62
CA VAL A 10 -2.52 -12.51 15.91
C VAL A 10 -3.88 -11.85 15.72
N ALA A 11 -3.99 -10.57 16.11
CA ALA A 11 -5.21 -9.81 15.85
C ALA A 11 -5.36 -9.52 14.34
N ASP A 12 -6.58 -9.59 13.82
CA ASP A 12 -6.92 -9.30 12.41
C ASP A 12 -6.37 -7.94 11.92
N GLU A 13 -6.24 -6.98 12.85
CA GLU A 13 -5.65 -5.66 12.60
C GLU A 13 -4.18 -5.75 12.17
N VAL A 14 -3.40 -6.65 12.76
CA VAL A 14 -1.98 -6.82 12.42
C VAL A 14 -1.83 -7.39 11.00
N ILE A 15 -2.67 -8.37 10.63
CA ILE A 15 -2.69 -8.94 9.28
C ILE A 15 -3.01 -7.84 8.26
N SER A 16 -3.96 -6.97 8.59
CA SER A 16 -4.35 -5.84 7.74
C SER A 16 -3.21 -4.82 7.55
N ILE A 17 -2.46 -4.53 8.61
CA ILE A 17 -1.30 -3.63 8.55
C ILE A 17 -0.18 -4.24 7.69
N VAL A 18 0.14 -5.52 7.90
CA VAL A 18 1.18 -6.23 7.12
C VAL A 18 0.83 -6.21 5.63
N ALA A 19 -0.41 -6.55 5.29
CA ALA A 19 -0.89 -6.51 3.91
C ALA A 19 -0.84 -5.10 3.31
N GLY A 20 -1.22 -4.07 4.09
CA GLY A 20 -1.19 -2.68 3.63
C GLY A 20 0.22 -2.15 3.40
N LEU A 21 1.17 -2.53 4.25
CA LEU A 21 2.58 -2.18 4.06
C LEU A 21 3.17 -2.88 2.84
N ALA A 22 2.95 -4.20 2.71
CA ALA A 22 3.45 -4.98 1.58
C ALA A 22 2.89 -4.47 0.23
N ALA A 23 1.62 -4.07 0.18
CA ALA A 23 1.02 -3.49 -1.02
C ALA A 23 1.60 -2.11 -1.38
N GLN A 24 1.98 -1.30 -0.40
CA GLN A 24 2.59 0.03 -0.63
C GLN A 24 4.03 -0.04 -1.13
N GLU A 25 4.76 -1.12 -0.83
CA GLU A 25 6.14 -1.30 -1.28
C GLU A 25 6.26 -1.66 -2.77
N VAL A 26 5.15 -2.03 -3.42
CA VAL A 26 5.14 -2.36 -4.85
C VAL A 26 5.35 -1.10 -5.70
N ASN A 27 6.30 -1.19 -6.63
CA ASN A 27 6.61 -0.10 -7.54
C ASN A 27 5.39 0.22 -8.43
N GLY A 28 5.06 1.51 -8.53
CA GLY A 28 3.89 1.96 -9.28
C GLY A 28 2.59 2.00 -8.46
N VAL A 29 2.61 1.63 -7.18
CA VAL A 29 1.52 1.98 -6.25
C VAL A 29 1.76 3.40 -5.73
N ILE A 30 0.85 4.32 -6.05
CA ILE A 30 0.95 5.73 -5.63
C ILE A 30 0.24 6.01 -4.31
N GLY A 31 -0.62 5.09 -3.88
CA GLY A 31 -1.36 5.19 -2.63
C GLY A 31 -2.45 4.13 -2.54
N MET A 32 -2.97 3.95 -1.32
CA MET A 32 -4.08 3.04 -1.06
C MET A 32 -5.36 3.83 -0.77
N SER A 33 -6.49 3.32 -1.25
CA SER A 33 -7.78 3.98 -1.11
C SER A 33 -8.58 3.32 0.02
N GLY A 34 -8.69 4.00 1.15
CA GLY A 34 -9.57 3.63 2.26
C GLY A 34 -11.04 3.95 2.00
N SER A 35 -11.94 3.41 2.83
CA SER A 35 -13.37 3.74 2.76
C SER A 35 -13.62 5.22 3.11
N PHE A 36 -14.73 5.82 2.66
CA PHE A 36 -15.08 7.23 2.88
C PHE A 36 -14.97 7.70 4.35
N ALA A 37 -15.24 6.78 5.31
CA ALA A 37 -15.07 7.04 6.74
C ALA A 37 -13.59 7.21 7.17
N GLU A 38 -12.65 6.54 6.49
CA GLU A 38 -11.21 6.66 6.75
C GLU A 38 -10.60 7.94 6.18
N GLY A 39 -11.18 8.46 5.09
CA GLY A 39 -10.84 9.79 4.54
C GLY A 39 -11.19 10.92 5.50
N LEU A 40 -12.31 10.79 6.23
CA LEU A 40 -12.70 11.74 7.27
C LEU A 40 -11.77 11.68 8.50
N ASN A 41 -11.29 10.49 8.88
CA ASN A 41 -10.30 10.33 9.96
C ASN A 41 -8.91 10.88 9.59
N GLU A 42 -8.54 10.86 8.31
CA GLU A 42 -7.30 11.49 7.82
C GLU A 42 -7.36 13.01 7.95
N PHE A 43 -8.51 13.61 7.63
CA PHE A 43 -8.79 15.02 7.85
C PHE A 43 -8.74 15.42 9.34
N LEU A 44 -8.95 14.46 10.24
CA LEU A 44 -8.86 14.58 11.71
C LEU A 44 -7.48 14.21 12.28
N GLY A 45 -6.47 13.94 11.45
CA GLY A 45 -5.07 13.78 11.88
C GLY A 45 -4.66 12.39 12.37
N LYS A 46 -5.50 11.35 12.22
CA LYS A 46 -5.11 9.96 12.52
C LYS A 46 -4.65 9.24 11.25
N LYS A 47 -3.33 9.02 11.12
CA LYS A 47 -2.75 8.13 10.10
C LYS A 47 -3.15 6.69 10.42
N SER A 48 -3.99 6.08 9.60
CA SER A 48 -4.29 4.64 9.66
C SER A 48 -3.51 3.98 8.53
N PHE A 49 -2.65 3.02 8.87
CA PHE A 49 -1.88 2.22 7.92
C PHE A 49 -2.68 1.03 7.37
N ALA A 50 -3.87 0.75 7.93
CA ALA A 50 -4.79 -0.29 7.46
C ALA A 50 -5.73 0.20 6.33
N LYS A 51 -5.50 1.40 5.79
CA LYS A 51 -6.37 2.01 4.78
C LYS A 51 -6.33 1.21 3.49
N GLY A 52 -7.50 0.89 2.98
CA GLY A 52 -7.64 0.21 1.69
C GLY A 52 -7.27 -1.26 1.73
N VAL A 53 -7.23 -1.90 2.90
CA VAL A 53 -7.15 -3.36 3.01
C VAL A 53 -8.34 -3.88 3.80
N ARG A 54 -9.05 -4.85 3.24
CA ARG A 54 -10.07 -5.62 3.95
C ARG A 54 -9.59 -7.06 4.07
N ILE A 55 -9.43 -7.51 5.30
CA ILE A 55 -9.08 -8.89 5.63
C ILE A 55 -10.33 -9.63 6.11
N THR A 56 -10.48 -10.89 5.71
CA THR A 56 -11.44 -11.84 6.28
C THR A 56 -10.66 -13.08 6.68
N VAL A 57 -10.78 -13.45 7.95
CA VAL A 57 -10.12 -14.63 8.52
C VAL A 57 -11.17 -15.71 8.74
N ASP A 58 -10.94 -16.89 8.17
CA ASP A 58 -11.75 -18.09 8.41
C ASP A 58 -10.84 -19.19 8.98
N GLY A 59 -10.85 -19.32 10.31
CA GLY A 59 -9.92 -20.20 11.02
C GLY A 59 -8.47 -19.74 10.87
N HIS A 60 -7.67 -20.48 10.10
CA HIS A 60 -6.27 -20.17 9.81
C HIS A 60 -6.03 -19.75 8.36
N VAL A 61 -7.12 -19.51 7.62
CA VAL A 61 -7.08 -19.11 6.22
C VAL A 61 -7.51 -17.66 6.10
N VAL A 62 -6.73 -16.88 5.37
CA VAL A 62 -6.92 -15.45 5.17
C VAL A 62 -7.32 -15.18 3.72
N THR A 63 -8.30 -14.30 3.56
CA THR A 63 -8.66 -13.67 2.30
C THR A 63 -8.39 -12.16 2.42
N ALA A 64 -7.66 -11.61 1.47
CA ALA A 64 -7.31 -10.19 1.46
C ALA A 64 -7.91 -9.49 0.23
N ALA A 65 -8.50 -8.33 0.44
CA ALA A 65 -8.90 -7.41 -0.63
C ALA A 65 -8.17 -6.08 -0.46
N VAL A 66 -7.42 -5.69 -1.47
CA VAL A 66 -6.53 -4.52 -1.47
C VAL A 66 -7.04 -3.50 -2.48
N TYR A 67 -7.16 -2.25 -2.07
CA TYR A 67 -7.68 -1.14 -2.86
C TYR A 67 -6.56 -0.14 -3.09
N VAL A 68 -6.06 -0.08 -4.32
CA VAL A 68 -4.87 0.71 -4.68
C VAL A 68 -5.15 1.71 -5.79
N ASN A 69 -4.41 2.80 -5.76
CA ASN A 69 -4.26 3.72 -6.87
C ASN A 69 -2.89 3.47 -7.50
N VAL A 70 -2.85 3.44 -8.83
CA VAL A 70 -1.64 3.11 -9.59
C VAL A 70 -1.09 4.31 -10.34
N GLU A 71 0.21 4.28 -10.59
CA GLU A 71 0.91 5.29 -11.36
C GLU A 71 0.50 5.27 -12.84
N TYR A 72 0.28 6.46 -13.39
CA TYR A 72 0.07 6.64 -14.82
C TYR A 72 1.30 6.20 -15.63
N GLY A 73 1.08 5.33 -16.61
CA GLY A 73 2.14 4.82 -17.50
C GLY A 73 2.68 3.45 -17.10
N SER A 74 2.19 2.88 -16.01
CA SER A 74 2.59 1.56 -15.53
C SER A 74 1.67 0.44 -16.03
N CYS A 75 2.20 -0.78 -16.12
CA CYS A 75 1.43 -1.97 -16.52
C CYS A 75 0.59 -2.48 -15.34
N ILE A 76 -0.72 -2.20 -15.36
CA ILE A 76 -1.64 -2.58 -14.27
C ILE A 76 -1.61 -4.08 -13.94
N PRO A 77 -1.64 -5.01 -14.93
CA PRO A 77 -1.60 -6.43 -14.63
C PRO A 77 -0.30 -6.88 -13.93
N GLU A 78 0.84 -6.29 -14.29
CA GLU A 78 2.13 -6.59 -13.65
C GLU A 78 2.14 -6.13 -12.20
N ILE A 79 1.71 -4.87 -11.96
CA ILE A 79 1.59 -4.33 -10.60
C ILE A 79 0.62 -5.17 -9.76
N ALA A 80 -0.53 -5.55 -10.31
CA ALA A 80 -1.51 -6.33 -9.59
C ALA A 80 -0.96 -7.70 -9.19
N LEU A 81 -0.22 -8.37 -10.08
CA LEU A 81 0.44 -9.64 -9.79
C LEU A 81 1.51 -9.46 -8.69
N GLU A 82 2.33 -8.43 -8.79
CA GLU A 82 3.36 -8.12 -7.80
C GLU A 82 2.75 -7.83 -6.41
N ILE A 83 1.63 -7.10 -6.35
CA ILE A 83 0.87 -6.89 -5.11
C ILE A 83 0.39 -8.22 -4.54
N GLN A 84 -0.18 -9.11 -5.36
CA GLN A 84 -0.67 -10.41 -4.90
C GLN A 84 0.45 -11.25 -4.30
N GLU A 85 1.60 -11.31 -4.96
CA GLU A 85 2.77 -12.06 -4.50
C GLU A 85 3.32 -11.48 -3.18
N LYS A 86 3.55 -10.17 -3.14
CA LYS A 86 4.10 -9.49 -1.95
C LYS A 86 3.19 -9.57 -0.74
N VAL A 87 1.90 -9.34 -0.92
CA VAL A 87 0.92 -9.41 0.17
C VAL A 87 0.80 -10.84 0.69
N LYS A 88 0.75 -11.83 -0.20
CA LYS A 88 0.72 -13.24 0.18
C LYS A 88 1.95 -13.62 1.01
N GLU A 89 3.14 -13.34 0.47
CA GLU A 89 4.41 -13.65 1.12
C GLU A 89 4.52 -12.98 2.50
N ALA A 90 4.13 -11.70 2.60
CA ALA A 90 4.19 -10.97 3.85
C ALA A 90 3.27 -11.54 4.93
N ILE A 91 2.02 -11.86 4.59
CA ILE A 91 1.06 -12.45 5.54
C ILE A 91 1.53 -13.83 5.99
N GLU A 92 1.89 -14.71 5.06
CA GLU A 92 2.31 -16.09 5.37
C GLU A 92 3.58 -16.10 6.23
N ASN A 93 4.60 -15.30 5.86
CA ASN A 93 5.88 -15.28 6.57
C ASN A 93 5.80 -14.60 7.95
N MET A 94 5.01 -13.53 8.11
CA MET A 94 4.98 -12.77 9.36
C MET A 94 3.97 -13.30 10.36
N THR A 95 2.85 -13.87 9.90
CA THR A 95 1.72 -14.24 10.77
C THR A 95 1.49 -15.74 10.83
N GLY A 96 2.06 -16.52 9.89
CA GLY A 96 1.90 -17.96 9.80
C GLY A 96 0.56 -18.42 9.23
N TYR A 97 -0.36 -17.50 8.88
CA TYR A 97 -1.65 -17.82 8.28
C TYR A 97 -1.52 -18.18 6.80
N GLU A 98 -2.40 -19.05 6.31
CA GLU A 98 -2.46 -19.42 4.89
C GLU A 98 -3.30 -18.42 4.09
N VAL A 99 -2.79 -17.89 2.97
CA VAL A 99 -3.55 -16.96 2.13
C VAL A 99 -4.23 -17.69 0.98
N LYS A 100 -5.56 -17.65 0.95
CA LYS A 100 -6.36 -18.31 -0.09
C LYS A 100 -6.30 -17.58 -1.43
N PHE A 101 -6.55 -16.28 -1.40
CA PHE A 101 -6.43 -15.38 -2.54
C PHE A 101 -6.32 -13.92 -2.07
N VAL A 102 -5.74 -13.10 -2.94
CA VAL A 102 -5.62 -11.65 -2.76
C VAL A 102 -6.33 -10.97 -3.93
N ASP A 103 -7.43 -10.29 -3.64
CA ASP A 103 -8.15 -9.48 -4.62
C ASP A 103 -7.55 -8.08 -4.69
N VAL A 104 -7.18 -7.64 -5.89
CA VAL A 104 -6.60 -6.30 -6.12
C VAL A 104 -7.61 -5.45 -6.89
N HIS A 105 -8.08 -4.39 -6.24
CA HIS A 105 -9.00 -3.40 -6.77
C HIS A 105 -8.25 -2.12 -7.14
N ILE A 106 -8.21 -1.82 -8.43
CA ILE A 106 -7.65 -0.56 -8.93
C ILE A 106 -8.72 0.51 -8.87
N GLN A 107 -8.57 1.45 -7.93
CA GLN A 107 -9.54 2.51 -7.66
C GLN A 107 -9.30 3.75 -8.53
N GLY A 108 -8.07 3.94 -9.02
CA GLY A 108 -7.73 5.07 -9.88
C GLY A 108 -6.31 5.00 -10.44
N VAL A 109 -6.07 5.84 -11.44
CA VAL A 109 -4.75 6.06 -12.04
C VAL A 109 -4.41 7.53 -11.87
N ALA A 110 -3.25 7.84 -11.28
CA ALA A 110 -2.78 9.22 -11.19
C ALA A 110 -1.27 9.31 -11.41
N ARG A 111 -0.77 10.51 -11.69
CA ARG A 111 0.68 10.75 -11.76
C ARG A 111 1.24 10.78 -10.35
N ARG A 112 2.42 10.18 -10.15
CA ARG A 112 3.12 10.32 -8.87
C ARG A 112 3.43 11.80 -8.61
N PRO A 113 3.35 12.25 -7.35
CA PRO A 113 3.89 13.55 -6.98
C PRO A 113 5.39 13.58 -7.30
N LYS A 114 5.88 14.74 -7.73
CA LYS A 114 7.32 14.94 -7.95
C LYS A 114 8.04 14.79 -6.62
N SER A 115 9.20 14.15 -6.65
CA SER A 115 10.07 14.10 -5.47
C SER A 115 10.61 15.50 -5.18
N GLU A 116 10.96 15.77 -3.92
CA GLU A 116 11.59 17.03 -3.50
C GLU A 116 12.85 17.35 -4.33
N LEU A 117 13.54 16.30 -4.79
CA LEU A 117 14.72 16.40 -5.65
C LEU A 117 14.35 16.90 -7.06
N GLU A 118 13.30 16.35 -7.66
CA GLU A 118 12.78 16.78 -8.97
C GLU A 118 12.24 18.21 -8.93
N GLU A 119 11.57 18.61 -7.85
CA GLU A 119 11.14 20.00 -7.66
C GLU A 119 12.31 20.97 -7.50
N SER A 120 13.39 20.53 -6.85
CA SER A 120 14.59 21.36 -6.65
C SER A 120 15.36 21.55 -7.95
N LEU A 121 15.43 20.51 -8.80
CA LEU A 121 16.03 20.58 -10.13
C LEU A 121 15.27 21.54 -11.05
N GLU A 122 13.93 21.45 -11.10
CA GLU A 122 13.12 22.39 -11.89
C GLU A 122 13.26 23.85 -11.41
N LYS A 123 13.36 24.07 -10.10
CA LYS A 123 13.59 25.42 -9.56
C LYS A 123 14.97 25.95 -9.94
N MET A 124 16.00 25.08 -10.00
CA MET A 124 17.34 25.46 -10.47
C MET A 124 17.35 25.75 -11.98
N ASP A 125 16.68 24.94 -12.79
CA ASP A 125 16.59 25.14 -14.25
C ASP A 125 15.81 26.42 -14.59
N ALA A 126 14.68 26.66 -13.93
CA ALA A 126 13.90 27.88 -14.10
C ALA A 126 14.65 29.13 -13.60
N ALA A 127 15.48 29.01 -12.55
CA ALA A 127 16.35 30.09 -12.11
C ALA A 127 17.46 30.37 -13.11
N HIS A 128 18.02 29.34 -13.75
CA HIS A 128 19.05 29.47 -14.79
C HIS A 128 18.49 30.14 -16.05
N GLU A 129 17.30 29.75 -16.52
CA GLU A 129 16.65 30.41 -17.67
C GLU A 129 16.35 31.89 -17.40
N ASN A 130 15.89 32.25 -16.21
CA ASN A 130 15.65 33.66 -15.85
C ASN A 130 16.95 34.48 -15.69
N PHE A 131 18.09 33.85 -15.44
CA PHE A 131 19.38 34.54 -15.26
C PHE A 131 20.14 34.76 -16.58
N PHE A 132 19.88 33.93 -17.60
CA PHE A 132 20.50 34.00 -18.92
C PHE A 132 19.54 34.43 -20.05
N GLY A 133 18.28 34.73 -19.72
CA GLY A 133 17.20 35.03 -20.67
C GLY A 133 16.85 36.50 -20.90
N GLU A 134 17.64 37.46 -20.40
CA GLU A 134 17.49 38.88 -20.78
C GLU A 134 18.48 39.28 -21.88
N GLU A 135 18.03 39.20 -23.15
CA GLU A 135 18.36 40.17 -24.20
C GLU A 135 17.08 40.83 -24.70
#